data_AF-A0A536SCQ4-F1
#
_entry.id   AF-A0A536SCQ4-F1
#
_cell.length_a   1.000
_cell.length_b   1.000
_cell.length_c   1.000
_cell.angle_alpha   90.00
_cell.angle_beta   90.00
_cell.angle_gamma   90.00
#
_symmetry.space_group_name_H-M   'P 1'
#
loop_
_entity.id
_entity.type
_entity.pdbx_description
1 polymer ?
#
loop_
_entity_poly.entity_id
_entity_poly.type
_entity_poly.pdbx_seq_one_letter_code
_entity_poly.pdbx_strand_id
1 'polypeptide(L)' 'MRILHTMLRVGNMERSVKFYTDVLGMKLLRTTDRPEQKYALAFVGYDDEKRSAVLELTY' A
#
# COMPACT_ATOMS: atom_id res chain seq x y z
N MET A 1 13.84 8.74 15.60
CA MET A 1 13.80 8.29 14.19
C MET A 1 12.91 7.07 14.09
N ARG A 2 12.04 6.98 13.09
CA ARG A 2 11.14 5.84 12.85
C ARG A 2 11.06 5.53 11.35
N ILE A 3 11.03 4.25 11.00
CA ILE A 3 10.74 3.80 9.62
C ILE A 3 9.23 3.94 9.39
N LEU A 4 8.85 4.65 8.32
CA LEU A 4 7.44 4.93 8.02
C LEU A 4 6.82 3.88 7.10
N HIS A 5 7.52 3.56 6.01
CA HIS A 5 7.05 2.57 5.06
C HIS A 5 8.22 2.01 4.26
N THR A 6 7.98 0.88 3.58
CA THR A 6 8.78 0.40 2.46
C THR A 6 7.91 0.44 1.21
N MET A 7 8.48 0.81 0.07
CA MET A 7 7.75 0.90 -1.19
C MET A 7 8.14 -0.21 -2.17
N LEU A 8 7.14 -0.84 -2.78
CA LEU A 8 7.30 -1.79 -3.87
C LEU A 8 6.49 -1.33 -5.09
N ARG A 9 7.13 -1.32 -6.26
CA ARG A 9 6.38 -1.19 -7.52
C ARG A 9 5.69 -2.51 -7.85
N VAL A 10 4.44 -2.44 -8.27
CA VAL A 10 3.61 -3.60 -8.61
C VAL A 10 3.10 -3.50 -10.03
N GLY A 11 2.96 -4.65 -10.70
CA GLY A 11 2.45 -4.71 -12.08
C GLY A 11 0.93 -4.81 -12.20
N ASN A 12 0.20 -4.87 -11.08
CA ASN A 12 -1.27 -4.83 -11.04
C ASN A 12 -1.73 -4.42 -9.63
N MET A 13 -2.32 -3.23 -9.50
CA MET A 13 -2.71 -2.68 -8.19
C MET A 13 -3.77 -3.53 -7.49
N GLU A 14 -4.87 -3.87 -8.18
CA GLU A 14 -6.00 -4.59 -7.59
C GLU A 14 -5.58 -5.98 -7.07
N ARG A 15 -4.85 -6.73 -7.89
CA ARG A 15 -4.34 -8.07 -7.51
C ARG A 15 -3.40 -7.99 -6.32
N SER A 16 -2.55 -6.96 -6.28
CA SER A 16 -1.60 -6.78 -5.19
C SER A 16 -2.32 -6.45 -3.89
N VAL A 17 -3.28 -5.51 -3.91
CA VAL A 17 -4.07 -5.18 -2.72
C VAL A 17 -4.80 -6.41 -2.19
N LYS A 18 -5.51 -7.17 -3.04
CA LYS A 18 -6.19 -8.42 -2.62
C LYS A 18 -5.24 -9.43 -2.00
N PHE A 19 -4.05 -9.60 -2.55
CA PHE A 19 -3.06 -10.51 -1.96
C PHE A 19 -2.68 -10.06 -0.55
N TYR A 20 -2.35 -8.79 -0.35
CA TYR A 20 -1.97 -8.29 0.97
C TYR A 20 -3.14 -8.27 1.96
N THR A 21 -4.38 -8.02 1.52
CA THR A 21 -5.54 -8.00 2.40
C THR A 21 -6.09 -9.39 2.72
N ASP A 22 -6.27 -10.22 1.70
CA ASP A 22 -7.05 -11.46 1.82
C ASP A 22 -6.17 -12.64 2.20
N VAL A 23 -4.92 -12.66 1.71
CA VAL A 23 -3.96 -13.75 1.99
C VAL A 23 -3.10 -13.42 3.19
N LEU A 24 -2.58 -12.20 3.26
CA LEU A 24 -1.68 -11.78 4.34
C LEU A 24 -2.42 -11.09 5.50
N GLY A 25 -3.72 -10.79 5.38
CA GLY A 25 -4.51 -10.23 6.48
C GLY A 25 -4.20 -8.77 6.82
N MET A 26 -3.56 -8.02 5.92
CA MET A 26 -3.37 -6.59 6.08
C MET A 26 -4.66 -5.80 5.84
N LYS A 27 -4.68 -4.56 6.30
CA LYS A 27 -5.75 -3.60 6.01
C LYS A 27 -5.28 -2.65 4.92
N LEU A 28 -6.17 -2.32 4.00
CA LEU A 28 -5.99 -1.18 3.11
C LEU A 28 -6.22 0.10 3.92
N LEU A 29 -5.19 0.92 4.06
CA LEU A 29 -5.18 2.11 4.91
C LEU A 29 -5.54 3.36 4.12
N ARG A 30 -4.94 3.50 2.93
CA ARG A 30 -5.12 4.68 2.07
C ARG A 30 -4.81 4.34 0.62
N THR A 31 -5.57 4.91 -0.30
CA THR A 31 -5.28 4.88 -1.73
C THR A 31 -5.10 6.30 -2.27
N THR A 32 -4.39 6.44 -3.37
CA THR A 32 -4.28 7.70 -4.10
C THR A 32 -4.16 7.38 -5.58
N ASP A 33 -5.06 7.91 -6.38
CA ASP A 33 -5.03 7.76 -7.83
C ASP A 33 -4.71 9.11 -8.46
N ARG A 34 -3.72 9.14 -9.37
CA ARG A 34 -3.28 10.34 -10.08
C ARG A 34 -3.23 10.02 -11.58
N PRO A 35 -4.39 9.96 -12.26
CA PRO A 35 -4.46 9.57 -13.66
C PRO A 35 -3.66 10.52 -14.57
N GLU A 36 -3.61 11.82 -14.26
CA GLU A 36 -2.80 12.81 -14.98
C GLU A 36 -1.30 12.49 -14.95
N GLN A 37 -0.83 11.92 -13.85
CA GLN A 37 0.58 11.56 -13.63
C GLN A 37 0.85 10.07 -13.88
N LYS A 38 -0.18 9.31 -14.31
CA LYS A 38 -0.14 7.89 -14.65
C LYS A 38 0.41 7.00 -13.53
N TYR A 39 0.05 7.27 -12.28
CA TYR A 39 0.35 6.36 -11.18
C TYR A 39 -0.79 6.25 -10.18
N ALA A 40 -0.80 5.11 -9.48
CA ALA A 40 -1.66 4.87 -8.33
C ALA A 40 -0.86 4.34 -7.14
N LEU A 41 -1.28 4.70 -5.93
CA LEU A 41 -0.68 4.29 -4.67
C LEU A 41 -1.71 3.56 -3.80
N ALA A 42 -1.26 2.54 -3.09
CA ALA A 42 -2.01 1.91 -2.01
C ALA A 42 -1.10 1.64 -0.81
N PHE A 43 -1.54 2.05 0.37
CA PHE A 43 -0.85 1.80 1.63
C PHE A 43 -1.58 0.67 2.36
N VAL A 44 -0.86 -0.41 2.66
CA VAL A 44 -1.39 -1.59 3.36
C VAL A 44 -0.54 -1.90 4.59
N GLY A 45 -1.17 -2.36 5.66
CA GLY A 45 -0.46 -2.71 6.89
C GLY A 45 -1.35 -3.38 7.93
N TYR A 46 -0.72 -3.87 9.02
CA TYR A 46 -1.45 -4.50 10.12
C TYR A 46 -2.01 -3.50 11.13
N ASP A 47 -1.46 -2.28 11.16
CA ASP A 47 -1.87 -1.20 12.05
C ASP A 47 -1.80 0.16 11.32
N ASP A 48 -2.28 1.22 11.97
CA ASP A 48 -2.29 2.58 11.44
C ASP A 48 -0.87 3.10 11.12
N GLU A 49 -0.76 3.94 10.08
CA GLU A 49 0.49 4.58 9.62
C GLU A 49 1.20 5.35 10.75
N LYS A 50 0.46 5.84 11.77
CA LYS A 50 1.03 6.53 12.94
C LYS A 50 1.72 5.59 13.93
N ARG A 51 1.29 4.32 14.00
CA ARG A 51 1.74 3.35 15.01
C ARG A 51 2.77 2.36 14.47
N SER A 52 2.66 1.99 13.20
CA SER A 52 3.52 0.97 12.59
C SER A 52 4.12 1.42 11.27
N ALA A 53 5.16 0.72 10.81
CA ALA A 53 5.63 0.87 9.44
C ALA A 53 4.71 0.10 8.50
N VAL A 54 4.36 0.69 7.36
CA VAL A 54 3.40 0.12 6.40
C VAL A 54 4.05 -0.19 5.06
N LEU A 55 3.36 -0.92 4.20
CA LEU A 55 3.79 -1.18 2.84
C LEU A 55 3.09 -0.22 1.88
N GLU A 56 3.89 0.49 1.09
CA GLU A 56 3.41 1.29 -0.04
C GLU A 56 3.53 0.49 -1.33
N LEU A 57 2.43 0.35 -2.05
CA LEU A 57 2.36 -0.22 -3.38
C LEU A 57 2.24 0.92 -4.39
N THR A 58 3.12 0.95 -5.39
CA THR A 58 3.08 1.93 -6.48
C THR A 58 2.83 1.21 -7.80
N TYR A 59 1.78 1.60 -8.53
CA TYR A 59 1.45 1.13 -9.88
C TYR A 59 1.70 2.25 -10.88
#